data_AF-A0A8S4BCG0-F1
#
_entry.id   AF-A0A8S4BCG0-F1
#
_cell.length_a   1.000
_cell.length_b   1.000
_cell.length_c   1.000
_cell.angle_alpha   90.00
_cell.angle_beta   90.00
_cell.angle_gamma   90.00
#
_symmetry.space_group_name_H-M   'P 1'
#
loop_
_entity.id
_entity.type
_entity.pdbx_description
1 polymer ?
#
loop_
_entity_poly.entity_id
_entity_poly.type
_entity_poly.pdbx_seq_one_letter_code
_entity_poly.pdbx_strand_id
1 'polypeptide(L)'
;METKAVKKPGPKITVADDDEELSPTDLSEMLSVGNAEPHEKSRNCQFIKDMLKGHIKRELYKKCTAALYFVYSAMEEEMEKNREHPHIAPIYFPTELNRCEALARDLEYFYGADWESQISLSAGTKPYVDRIHEVGQKDPLLLVAHSYTRYMGDLSGGHTLKKMAQKAMKLPSTGEGLNLYHFEGIPDQNGFKKLYRRRINELELDMKAKEKIVDESNWSYDFNIVISNTMETKAASELSSNGVNKGGPRIIVDDDDEDLSPTDLSEMLAEGTKESHDKAENCQFVKDFLRGRIKRELFKRGTAALYFVYSAMEEEMDKNQEHPHIAPIYFPTELHRREALARDLEFFYGEDWENQISLSAGTKPYVDRIHEVGQKDPLLLVAHSYTRYMGDLSGGQILKKVAQRALKLPSTGEGLNFYQFEGIHSHKGFKQLYRSRMNELELDTEAKEKIVDESNRAFGFNMMVALAAWVALLAGFTAWYLL
;
A
#
# COMPACT_ATOMS: atom_id res chain seq x y z
N MET A 1 -57.19 -8.66 20.77
CA MET A 1 -56.83 -9.15 19.42
C MET A 1 -55.79 -8.22 18.87
N GLU A 2 -54.52 -8.45 19.19
CA GLU A 2 -53.40 -7.66 18.68
C GLU A 2 -52.93 -8.27 17.36
N THR A 3 -53.02 -7.47 16.29
CA THR A 3 -52.53 -7.80 14.96
C THR A 3 -51.01 -7.79 14.95
N LYS A 4 -50.40 -8.98 14.87
CA LYS A 4 -48.97 -9.14 14.57
C LYS A 4 -48.67 -8.58 13.18
N ALA A 5 -47.93 -7.48 13.13
CA ALA A 5 -47.32 -7.00 11.89
C ALA A 5 -46.25 -8.00 11.44
N VAL A 6 -46.52 -8.69 10.34
CA VAL A 6 -45.56 -9.58 9.67
C VAL A 6 -44.50 -8.70 9.01
N LYS A 7 -43.26 -8.73 9.51
CA LYS A 7 -42.10 -8.17 8.81
C LYS A 7 -41.98 -8.86 7.45
N LYS A 8 -42.24 -8.14 6.36
CA LYS A 8 -41.92 -8.61 5.01
C LYS A 8 -40.40 -8.68 4.88
N PRO A 9 -39.83 -9.78 4.37
CA PRO A 9 -38.41 -9.81 4.04
C PRO A 9 -38.12 -8.77 2.95
N GLY A 10 -37.05 -8.00 3.13
CA GLY A 10 -36.55 -7.08 2.11
C GLY A 10 -36.19 -7.83 0.82
N PRO A 11 -36.08 -7.11 -0.32
CA PRO A 11 -35.77 -7.74 -1.60
C PRO A 11 -34.44 -8.51 -1.51
N LYS A 12 -34.44 -9.76 -1.98
CA LYS A 12 -33.19 -10.52 -2.15
C LYS A 12 -32.32 -9.78 -3.15
N ILE A 13 -31.15 -9.33 -2.71
CA ILE A 13 -30.11 -8.77 -3.56
C ILE A 13 -29.57 -9.93 -4.42
N THR A 14 -29.94 -9.96 -5.70
CA THR A 14 -29.33 -10.86 -6.69
C THR A 14 -28.00 -10.25 -7.13
N VAL A 15 -26.89 -10.87 -6.72
CA VAL A 15 -25.55 -10.56 -7.24
C VAL A 15 -25.46 -11.20 -8.62
N ALA A 16 -25.48 -10.40 -9.69
CA ALA A 16 -25.14 -10.86 -11.03
C ALA A 16 -23.61 -10.92 -11.14
N ASP A 17 -23.09 -12.09 -11.50
CA ASP A 17 -21.71 -12.32 -11.92
C ASP A 17 -21.49 -11.73 -13.32
N ASP A 18 -21.31 -10.43 -13.38
CA ASP A 18 -20.82 -9.76 -14.57
C ASP A 18 -19.38 -9.29 -14.26
N ASP A 19 -18.40 -9.95 -14.88
CA ASP A 19 -17.02 -9.46 -14.96
C ASP A 19 -16.98 -8.28 -15.93
N GLU A 20 -17.55 -7.16 -15.49
CA GLU A 20 -17.56 -5.91 -16.24
C GLU A 20 -16.16 -5.26 -16.16
N GLU A 21 -15.55 -5.00 -17.33
CA GLU A 21 -14.22 -4.41 -17.44
C GLU A 21 -14.26 -2.97 -16.90
N LEU A 22 -13.64 -2.74 -15.73
CA LEU A 22 -13.65 -1.43 -15.06
C LEU A 22 -12.84 -0.40 -15.87
N SER A 23 -13.45 0.75 -16.13
CA SER A 23 -12.79 1.87 -16.79
C SER A 23 -11.85 2.60 -15.83
N PRO A 24 -10.67 3.08 -16.27
CA PRO A 24 -9.80 3.94 -15.46
C PRO A 24 -10.46 5.24 -14.98
N THR A 25 -11.59 5.63 -15.58
CA THR A 25 -12.38 6.81 -15.20
C THR A 25 -13.58 6.48 -14.29
N ASP A 26 -13.77 5.20 -13.96
CA ASP A 26 -14.77 4.78 -12.99
C ASP A 26 -14.38 5.28 -11.60
N LEU A 27 -15.36 5.78 -10.85
CA LEU A 27 -15.10 6.36 -9.53
C LEU A 27 -14.48 5.32 -8.57
N SER A 28 -14.91 4.05 -8.66
CA SER A 28 -14.32 2.96 -7.87
C SER A 28 -12.84 2.75 -8.16
N GLU A 29 -12.43 2.88 -9.42
CA GLU A 29 -11.03 2.70 -9.83
C GLU A 29 -10.20 3.93 -9.46
N MET A 30 -10.75 5.13 -9.68
CA MET A 30 -10.13 6.38 -9.24
C MET A 30 -9.90 6.42 -7.72
N LEU A 31 -10.86 5.94 -6.92
CA LEU A 31 -10.71 5.80 -5.47
C LEU A 31 -9.69 4.72 -5.10
N SER A 32 -9.69 3.58 -5.77
CA SER A 32 -8.71 2.51 -5.57
C SER A 32 -7.27 3.01 -5.79
N VAL A 33 -7.03 3.67 -6.92
CA VAL A 33 -5.72 4.21 -7.30
C VAL A 33 -5.33 5.44 -6.47
N GLY A 34 -6.28 6.36 -6.24
CA GLY A 34 -6.06 7.59 -5.51
C GLY A 34 -5.74 7.36 -4.03
N ASN A 35 -6.38 6.36 -3.43
CA ASN A 35 -6.23 6.05 -2.01
C ASN A 35 -5.06 5.10 -1.70
N ALA A 36 -4.35 4.57 -2.71
CA ALA A 36 -3.27 3.61 -2.50
C ALA A 36 -2.18 4.13 -1.55
N GLU A 37 -1.74 5.38 -1.73
CA GLU A 37 -0.71 5.98 -0.87
C GLU A 37 -1.23 6.26 0.56
N PRO A 38 -2.40 6.90 0.77
CA PRO A 38 -2.95 7.08 2.11
C PRO A 38 -3.30 5.78 2.84
N HIS A 39 -3.77 4.76 2.11
CA HIS A 39 -4.01 3.43 2.66
C HIS A 39 -2.71 2.81 3.19
N GLU A 40 -1.63 2.89 2.41
CA GLU A 40 -0.32 2.40 2.84
C GLU A 40 0.23 3.20 4.03
N LYS A 41 0.08 4.53 4.05
CA LYS A 41 0.42 5.35 5.22
C LYS A 41 -0.35 4.92 6.47
N SER A 42 -1.64 4.61 6.32
CA SER A 42 -2.49 4.14 7.43
C SER A 42 -2.05 2.78 7.95
N ARG A 43 -1.73 1.80 7.07
CA ARG A 43 -1.14 0.52 7.48
C ARG A 43 0.18 0.69 8.23
N ASN A 44 0.89 1.79 7.95
CA ASN A 44 2.18 2.09 8.55
C ASN A 44 2.13 2.76 9.93
N CYS A 45 0.97 3.21 10.40
CA CYS A 45 0.78 3.65 11.78
C CYS A 45 1.17 2.54 12.77
N GLN A 46 1.89 2.89 13.84
CA GLN A 46 2.35 1.92 14.83
C GLN A 46 1.16 1.22 15.50
N PHE A 47 0.06 1.93 15.76
CA PHE A 47 -1.17 1.34 16.28
C PHE A 47 -1.71 0.23 15.38
N ILE A 48 -1.77 0.46 14.06
CA ILE A 48 -2.25 -0.52 13.09
C ILE A 48 -1.27 -1.68 12.96
N LYS A 49 0.04 -1.41 12.97
CA LYS A 49 1.08 -2.45 12.99
C LYS A 49 0.99 -3.35 14.23
N ASP A 50 0.76 -2.77 15.40
CA ASP A 50 0.60 -3.53 16.64
C ASP A 50 -0.66 -4.39 16.59
N MET A 51 -1.74 -3.87 16.00
CA MET A 51 -2.97 -4.64 15.77
C MET A 51 -2.74 -5.81 14.80
N LEU A 52 -2.11 -5.58 13.66
CA LEU A 52 -1.81 -6.62 12.67
C LEU A 52 -0.85 -7.69 13.20
N LYS A 53 0.10 -7.32 14.05
CA LYS A 53 1.02 -8.26 14.72
C LYS A 53 0.40 -8.97 15.92
N GLY A 54 -0.85 -8.66 16.27
CA GLY A 54 -1.52 -9.25 17.44
C GLY A 54 -0.93 -8.77 18.78
N HIS A 55 -0.31 -7.60 18.82
CA HIS A 55 0.27 -6.97 20.01
C HIS A 55 -0.60 -5.84 20.57
N ILE A 56 -1.82 -5.66 20.06
CA ILE A 56 -2.72 -4.59 20.50
C ILE A 56 -3.15 -4.77 21.96
N LYS A 57 -3.03 -3.68 22.74
CA LYS A 57 -3.50 -3.64 24.13
C LYS A 57 -5.01 -3.39 24.17
N ARG A 58 -5.72 -4.12 25.04
CA ARG A 58 -7.17 -3.97 25.28
C ARG A 58 -7.59 -2.53 25.56
N GLU A 59 -6.82 -1.80 26.35
CA GLU A 59 -7.08 -0.39 26.69
C GLU A 59 -6.99 0.55 25.47
N LEU A 60 -6.10 0.29 24.52
CA LEU A 60 -5.99 1.08 23.29
C LEU A 60 -7.09 0.70 22.31
N TYR A 61 -7.41 -0.59 22.22
CA TYR A 61 -8.49 -1.08 21.37
C TYR A 61 -9.85 -0.50 21.78
N LYS A 62 -10.19 -0.48 23.08
CA LYS A 62 -11.45 0.11 23.55
C LYS A 62 -11.53 1.63 23.30
N LYS A 63 -10.41 2.36 23.45
CA LYS A 63 -10.32 3.80 23.12
C LYS A 63 -10.51 4.05 21.62
N CYS A 64 -9.95 3.18 20.77
CA CYS A 64 -10.17 3.22 19.32
C CYS A 64 -11.62 2.92 18.96
N THR A 65 -12.22 1.90 19.58
CA THR A 65 -13.65 1.56 19.41
C THR A 65 -14.55 2.76 19.76
N ALA A 66 -14.26 3.46 20.86
CA ALA A 66 -14.98 4.68 21.24
C ALA A 66 -14.80 5.82 20.22
N ALA A 67 -13.59 6.00 19.69
CA ALA A 67 -13.35 7.00 18.63
C ALA A 67 -14.12 6.66 17.35
N LEU A 68 -14.16 5.39 16.95
CA LEU A 68 -14.92 4.92 15.81
C LEU A 68 -16.42 5.14 16.03
N TYR A 69 -16.96 4.86 17.22
CA TYR A 69 -18.37 5.13 17.51
C TYR A 69 -18.78 6.56 17.17
N PHE A 70 -18.00 7.57 17.57
CA PHE A 70 -18.31 8.96 17.20
C PHE A 70 -18.24 9.22 15.69
N VAL A 71 -17.27 8.62 14.99
CA VAL A 71 -17.10 8.77 13.53
C VAL A 71 -18.28 8.14 12.78
N TYR A 72 -18.65 6.90 13.12
CA TYR A 72 -19.79 6.21 12.50
C TYR A 72 -21.10 6.90 12.86
N SER A 73 -21.28 7.37 14.09
CA SER A 73 -22.50 8.11 14.48
C SER A 73 -22.67 9.38 13.64
N ALA A 74 -21.61 10.15 13.45
CA ALA A 74 -21.66 11.33 12.58
C ALA A 74 -21.94 10.96 11.12
N MET A 75 -21.27 9.93 10.60
CA MET A 75 -21.44 9.49 9.22
C MET A 75 -22.84 8.96 8.95
N GLU A 76 -23.36 8.09 9.81
CA GLU A 76 -24.67 7.47 9.69
C GLU A 76 -25.79 8.50 9.89
N GLU A 77 -25.62 9.46 10.80
CA GLU A 77 -26.53 10.59 10.96
C GLU A 77 -26.60 11.44 9.67
N GLU A 78 -25.45 11.82 9.10
CA GLU A 78 -25.44 12.64 7.88
C GLU A 78 -25.90 11.86 6.64
N MET A 79 -25.62 10.55 6.55
CA MET A 79 -26.15 9.68 5.50
C MET A 79 -27.68 9.57 5.60
N GLU A 80 -28.24 9.43 6.81
CA GLU A 80 -29.69 9.38 7.02
C GLU A 80 -30.37 10.73 6.70
N LYS A 81 -29.77 11.86 7.10
CA LYS A 81 -30.26 13.20 6.73
C LYS A 81 -30.30 13.41 5.21
N ASN A 82 -29.33 12.83 4.50
CA ASN A 82 -29.18 12.95 3.06
C ASN A 82 -29.67 11.71 2.28
N ARG A 83 -30.45 10.82 2.90
CA ARG A 83 -30.85 9.54 2.30
C ARG A 83 -31.61 9.66 0.97
N GLU A 84 -32.29 10.78 0.75
CA GLU A 84 -33.04 11.07 -0.47
C GLU A 84 -32.19 11.85 -1.51
N HIS A 85 -30.95 12.24 -1.17
CA HIS A 85 -30.08 12.96 -2.08
C HIS A 85 -29.71 12.06 -3.27
N PRO A 86 -29.76 12.55 -4.53
CA PRO A 86 -29.58 11.72 -5.73
C PRO A 86 -28.30 10.90 -5.77
N HIS A 87 -27.22 11.40 -5.17
CA HIS A 87 -25.91 10.70 -5.11
C HIS A 87 -25.71 9.83 -3.87
N ILE A 88 -26.57 9.95 -2.85
CA ILE A 88 -26.47 9.18 -1.60
C ILE A 88 -27.48 8.03 -1.59
N ALA A 89 -28.70 8.27 -2.06
CA ALA A 89 -29.75 7.25 -2.16
C ALA A 89 -29.27 5.93 -2.83
N PRO A 90 -28.48 5.95 -3.92
CA PRO A 90 -28.02 4.70 -4.57
C PRO A 90 -27.04 3.87 -3.75
N ILE A 91 -26.38 4.48 -2.76
CA ILE A 91 -25.37 3.84 -1.89
C ILE A 91 -25.81 3.75 -0.42
N TYR A 92 -27.06 4.09 -0.14
CA TYR A 92 -27.61 4.11 1.21
C TYR A 92 -28.09 2.72 1.63
N PHE A 93 -27.24 1.97 2.32
CA PHE A 93 -27.50 0.59 2.79
C PHE A 93 -27.47 0.49 4.33
N PRO A 94 -28.42 1.11 5.05
CA PRO A 94 -28.34 1.20 6.51
C PRO A 94 -28.45 -0.16 7.21
N THR A 95 -29.21 -1.11 6.66
CA THR A 95 -29.38 -2.44 7.28
C THR A 95 -28.10 -3.26 7.16
N GLU A 96 -27.39 -3.11 6.06
CA GLU A 96 -26.22 -3.88 5.71
C GLU A 96 -24.94 -3.25 6.32
N LEU A 97 -24.82 -1.93 6.27
CA LEU A 97 -23.56 -1.21 6.53
C LEU A 97 -23.50 -0.46 7.86
N ASN A 98 -24.60 0.00 8.46
CA ASN A 98 -24.51 0.80 9.70
C ASN A 98 -23.85 0.00 10.83
N ARG A 99 -22.91 0.63 11.55
CA ARG A 99 -22.07 0.06 12.60
C ARG A 99 -22.37 0.61 13.98
N CYS A 100 -23.16 1.67 14.13
CA CYS A 100 -23.42 2.26 15.46
C CYS A 100 -23.98 1.27 16.49
N GLU A 101 -24.96 0.44 16.12
CA GLU A 101 -25.49 -0.59 17.02
C GLU A 101 -24.44 -1.66 17.38
N ALA A 102 -23.61 -2.05 16.41
CA ALA A 102 -22.52 -3.00 16.64
C ALA A 102 -21.45 -2.41 17.57
N LEU A 103 -21.06 -1.17 17.34
CA LEU A 103 -20.11 -0.44 18.17
C LEU A 103 -20.65 -0.18 19.58
N ALA A 104 -21.94 0.08 19.74
CA ALA A 104 -22.57 0.21 21.05
C ALA A 104 -22.47 -1.11 21.86
N ARG A 105 -22.73 -2.26 21.23
CA ARG A 105 -22.52 -3.58 21.87
C ARG A 105 -21.06 -3.82 22.24
N ASP A 106 -20.11 -3.40 21.39
CA ASP A 106 -18.68 -3.51 21.71
C ASP A 106 -18.29 -2.60 22.88
N LEU A 107 -18.81 -1.38 22.93
CA LEU A 107 -18.56 -0.44 24.02
C LEU A 107 -19.17 -0.91 25.33
N GLU A 108 -20.39 -1.44 25.31
CA GLU A 108 -21.00 -2.07 26.49
C GLU A 108 -20.13 -3.23 27.01
N TYR A 109 -19.58 -4.06 26.12
CA TYR A 109 -18.65 -5.12 26.50
C TYR A 109 -17.35 -4.59 27.16
N PHE A 110 -16.80 -3.48 26.67
CA PHE A 110 -15.53 -2.94 27.19
C PHE A 110 -15.67 -2.04 28.41
N TYR A 111 -16.76 -1.28 28.51
CA TYR A 111 -16.95 -0.23 29.52
C TYR A 111 -18.10 -0.54 30.51
N GLY A 112 -18.98 -1.50 30.20
CA GLY A 112 -20.17 -1.84 30.99
C GLY A 112 -21.43 -1.11 30.51
N ALA A 113 -22.55 -1.35 31.20
CA ALA A 113 -23.86 -0.81 30.83
C ALA A 113 -23.94 0.73 30.82
N ASP A 114 -23.03 1.42 31.52
CA ASP A 114 -22.92 2.87 31.63
C ASP A 114 -21.86 3.48 30.67
N TRP A 115 -21.46 2.74 29.63
CA TRP A 115 -20.39 3.11 28.70
C TRP A 115 -20.53 4.51 28.09
N GLU A 116 -21.76 4.96 27.82
CA GLU A 116 -22.05 6.27 27.23
C GLU A 116 -21.48 7.41 28.10
N SER A 117 -21.52 7.25 29.42
CA SER A 117 -21.00 8.24 30.37
C SER A 117 -19.47 8.21 30.51
N GLN A 118 -18.82 7.14 30.05
CA GLN A 118 -17.39 6.90 30.21
C GLN A 118 -16.58 7.28 28.96
N ILE A 119 -17.23 7.46 27.81
CA ILE A 119 -16.57 7.89 26.59
C ILE A 119 -16.84 9.37 26.31
N SER A 120 -15.89 10.03 25.65
CA SER A 120 -16.07 11.41 25.20
C SER A 120 -15.35 11.63 23.87
N LEU A 121 -15.88 12.56 23.07
CA LEU A 121 -15.30 12.92 21.79
C LEU A 121 -13.91 13.54 22.02
N SER A 122 -12.87 12.82 21.59
CA SER A 122 -11.49 13.23 21.83
C SER A 122 -11.05 14.34 20.87
N ALA A 123 -10.06 15.14 21.25
CA ALA A 123 -9.46 16.16 20.38
C ALA A 123 -8.86 15.57 19.08
N GLY A 124 -8.43 14.31 19.09
CA GLY A 124 -7.94 13.62 17.88
C GLY A 124 -9.05 13.09 16.98
N THR A 125 -10.27 12.90 17.51
CA THR A 125 -11.43 12.37 16.77
C THR A 125 -12.34 13.51 16.28
N LYS A 126 -12.43 14.60 17.04
CA LYS A 126 -13.29 15.76 16.76
C LYS A 126 -13.13 16.31 15.34
N PRO A 127 -11.90 16.50 14.78
CA PRO A 127 -11.76 17.05 13.42
C PRO A 127 -12.44 16.19 12.35
N TYR A 128 -12.44 14.88 12.53
CA TYR A 128 -13.09 13.98 11.57
C TYR A 128 -14.61 14.07 11.66
N VAL A 129 -15.14 14.06 12.89
CA VAL A 129 -16.58 14.24 13.15
C VAL A 129 -17.06 15.59 12.61
N ASP A 130 -16.33 16.67 12.89
CA ASP A 130 -16.64 18.01 12.40
C ASP A 130 -16.66 18.05 10.87
N ARG A 131 -15.69 17.40 10.21
CA ARG A 131 -15.62 17.34 8.75
C ARG A 131 -16.81 16.59 8.15
N ILE A 132 -17.19 15.45 8.72
CA ILE A 132 -18.34 14.66 8.27
C ILE A 132 -19.62 15.49 8.35
N HIS A 133 -19.86 16.19 9.48
CA HIS A 133 -21.02 17.09 9.60
C HIS A 133 -20.93 18.28 8.63
N GLU A 134 -19.74 18.84 8.42
CA GLU A 134 -19.55 19.92 7.46
C GLU A 134 -19.94 19.49 6.04
N VAL A 135 -19.43 18.35 5.57
CA VAL A 135 -19.73 17.87 4.22
C VAL A 135 -21.18 17.44 4.09
N GLY A 136 -21.73 16.76 5.10
CA GLY A 136 -23.15 16.36 5.12
C GLY A 136 -24.13 17.53 5.04
N GLN A 137 -23.73 18.72 5.52
CA GLN A 137 -24.55 19.93 5.46
C GLN A 137 -24.30 20.79 4.22
N LYS A 138 -23.05 20.85 3.73
CA LYS A 138 -22.64 21.81 2.69
C LYS A 138 -22.45 21.19 1.31
N ASP A 139 -21.97 19.95 1.23
CA ASP A 139 -21.71 19.25 -0.02
C ASP A 139 -21.93 17.73 0.19
N PRO A 140 -23.20 17.28 0.28
CA PRO A 140 -23.52 15.89 0.64
C PRO A 140 -22.92 14.84 -0.29
N LEU A 141 -22.60 15.20 -1.53
CA LEU A 141 -21.89 14.33 -2.47
C LEU A 141 -20.60 13.74 -1.87
N LEU A 142 -19.89 14.52 -1.07
CA LEU A 142 -18.63 14.10 -0.46
C LEU A 142 -18.80 13.02 0.62
N LEU A 143 -20.02 12.76 1.10
CA LEU A 143 -20.29 11.60 1.98
C LEU A 143 -20.02 10.25 1.28
N VAL A 144 -20.02 10.21 -0.06
CA VAL A 144 -19.57 9.03 -0.83
C VAL A 144 -18.13 8.66 -0.47
N ALA A 145 -17.25 9.64 -0.23
CA ALA A 145 -15.86 9.40 0.10
C ALA A 145 -15.68 8.75 1.48
N HIS A 146 -16.39 9.27 2.50
CA HIS A 146 -16.31 8.75 3.87
C HIS A 146 -16.94 7.37 4.00
N SER A 147 -18.12 7.17 3.40
CA SER A 147 -18.79 5.87 3.36
C SER A 147 -17.94 4.81 2.66
N TYR A 148 -17.37 5.14 1.48
CA TYR A 148 -16.45 4.25 0.77
C TYR A 148 -15.24 3.89 1.63
N THR A 149 -14.54 4.89 2.18
CA THR A 149 -13.30 4.69 2.96
C THR A 149 -13.53 3.78 4.17
N ARG A 150 -14.62 4.01 4.91
CA ARG A 150 -14.92 3.24 6.13
C ARG A 150 -15.48 1.87 5.81
N TYR A 151 -16.61 1.79 5.11
CA TYR A 151 -17.31 0.52 4.92
C TYR A 151 -16.53 -0.47 4.04
N MET A 152 -15.87 0.00 2.98
CA MET A 152 -15.07 -0.90 2.13
C MET A 152 -13.81 -1.38 2.85
N GLY A 153 -13.23 -0.55 3.72
CA GLY A 153 -12.14 -0.93 4.61
C GLY A 153 -12.57 -2.04 5.57
N ASP A 154 -13.73 -1.88 6.22
CA ASP A 154 -14.27 -2.86 7.16
C ASP A 154 -14.56 -4.21 6.47
N LEU A 155 -15.13 -4.21 5.26
CA LEU A 155 -15.44 -5.42 4.48
C LEU A 155 -14.23 -6.08 3.80
N SER A 156 -13.08 -5.42 3.79
CA SER A 156 -11.86 -5.95 3.16
C SER A 156 -10.85 -6.40 4.21
N GLY A 157 -10.43 -5.49 5.09
CA GLY A 157 -9.44 -5.78 6.13
C GLY A 157 -10.04 -6.21 7.47
N GLY A 158 -11.35 -6.01 7.68
CA GLY A 158 -11.98 -6.23 8.99
C GLY A 158 -11.92 -7.67 9.49
N HIS A 159 -11.92 -8.67 8.59
CA HIS A 159 -11.76 -10.07 8.99
C HIS A 159 -10.38 -10.34 9.61
N THR A 160 -9.32 -9.86 8.97
CA THR A 160 -7.95 -9.97 9.48
C THR A 160 -7.80 -9.25 10.81
N LEU A 161 -8.30 -8.00 10.88
CA LEU A 161 -8.27 -7.21 12.12
C LEU A 161 -9.04 -7.89 13.26
N LYS A 162 -10.22 -8.45 12.98
CA LYS A 162 -11.01 -9.24 13.93
C LYS A 162 -10.21 -10.40 14.50
N LYS A 163 -9.60 -11.22 13.63
CA LYS A 163 -8.82 -12.40 14.03
C LYS A 163 -7.63 -12.01 14.91
N MET A 164 -6.91 -10.95 14.54
CA MET A 164 -5.75 -10.49 15.30
C MET A 164 -6.15 -9.87 16.64
N ALA A 165 -7.20 -9.05 16.67
CA ALA A 165 -7.75 -8.47 17.90
C ALA A 165 -8.24 -9.55 18.86
N GLN A 166 -8.95 -10.56 18.35
CA GLN A 166 -9.44 -11.70 19.13
C GLN A 166 -8.29 -12.45 19.80
N LYS A 167 -7.25 -12.78 19.02
CA LYS A 167 -6.06 -13.48 19.53
C LYS A 167 -5.29 -12.64 20.54
N ALA A 168 -5.03 -11.38 20.24
CA ALA A 168 -4.23 -10.48 21.07
C ALA A 168 -4.86 -10.24 22.45
N MET A 169 -6.18 -10.01 22.48
CA MET A 169 -6.91 -9.66 23.70
C MET A 169 -7.60 -10.85 24.36
N LYS A 170 -7.47 -12.06 23.79
CA LYS A 170 -8.12 -13.30 24.24
C LYS A 170 -9.65 -13.13 24.37
N LEU A 171 -10.27 -12.53 23.35
CA LEU A 171 -11.72 -12.30 23.34
C LEU A 171 -12.50 -13.60 23.09
N PRO A 172 -13.76 -13.69 23.55
CA PRO A 172 -14.60 -14.87 23.35
C PRO A 172 -14.78 -15.22 21.87
N SER A 173 -14.99 -16.51 21.58
CA SER A 173 -15.32 -17.00 20.23
C SER A 173 -16.72 -16.61 19.78
N THR A 174 -17.59 -16.25 20.73
CA THR A 174 -18.96 -15.77 20.55
C THR A 174 -19.04 -14.38 19.92
N GLY A 175 -17.93 -13.62 19.87
CA GLY A 175 -17.79 -12.39 19.08
C GLY A 175 -17.99 -11.08 19.86
N GLU A 176 -18.26 -11.13 21.16
CA GLU A 176 -18.38 -9.93 21.99
C GLU A 176 -17.09 -9.10 21.99
N GLY A 177 -17.23 -7.78 21.84
CA GLY A 177 -16.12 -6.85 21.69
C GLY A 177 -15.54 -6.78 20.26
N LEU A 178 -16.13 -7.49 19.31
CA LEU A 178 -15.75 -7.52 17.88
C LEU A 178 -16.96 -7.41 16.93
N ASN A 179 -18.09 -6.91 17.41
CA ASN A 179 -19.33 -6.77 16.64
C ASN A 179 -19.15 -5.83 15.44
N LEU A 180 -18.28 -4.81 15.53
CA LEU A 180 -17.92 -3.93 14.40
C LEU A 180 -17.63 -4.71 13.11
N TYR A 181 -16.91 -5.82 13.22
CA TYR A 181 -16.46 -6.65 12.09
C TYR A 181 -17.49 -7.72 11.67
N HIS A 182 -18.68 -7.73 12.27
CA HIS A 182 -19.73 -8.67 11.94
C HIS A 182 -20.83 -7.98 11.12
N PHE A 183 -21.07 -8.49 9.91
CA PHE A 183 -22.07 -7.96 8.99
C PHE A 183 -23.19 -8.99 8.81
N GLU A 184 -24.14 -9.03 9.75
CA GLU A 184 -25.27 -9.98 9.73
C GLU A 184 -26.10 -9.90 8.45
N GLY A 185 -26.27 -8.68 7.90
CA GLY A 185 -26.99 -8.42 6.66
C GLY A 185 -26.21 -8.74 5.38
N ILE A 186 -24.93 -9.14 5.46
CA ILE A 186 -24.05 -9.35 4.30
C ILE A 186 -23.38 -10.73 4.38
N PRO A 187 -24.08 -11.80 3.99
CA PRO A 187 -23.52 -13.15 3.98
C PRO A 187 -22.39 -13.31 2.94
N ASP A 188 -22.49 -12.61 1.80
CA ASP A 188 -21.45 -12.54 0.77
C ASP A 188 -20.83 -11.13 0.72
N GLN A 189 -19.75 -10.94 1.47
CA GLN A 189 -19.05 -9.65 1.54
C GLN A 189 -18.35 -9.30 0.22
N ASN A 190 -17.92 -10.28 -0.58
CA ASN A 190 -17.26 -10.03 -1.85
C ASN A 190 -18.27 -9.57 -2.91
N GLY A 191 -19.41 -10.26 -3.01
CA GLY A 191 -20.52 -9.84 -3.85
C GLY A 191 -21.05 -8.45 -3.47
N PHE A 192 -21.17 -8.16 -2.17
CA PHE A 192 -21.61 -6.84 -1.73
C PHE A 192 -20.61 -5.73 -2.06
N LYS A 193 -19.29 -5.97 -1.93
CA LYS A 193 -18.27 -5.01 -2.39
C LYS A 193 -18.37 -4.73 -3.88
N LYS A 194 -18.58 -5.77 -4.71
CA LYS A 194 -18.81 -5.60 -6.16
C LYS A 194 -20.06 -4.75 -6.42
N LEU A 195 -21.16 -5.03 -5.71
CA LEU A 195 -22.39 -4.23 -5.80
C LEU A 195 -22.14 -2.75 -5.43
N TYR A 196 -21.49 -2.49 -4.29
CA TYR A 196 -21.22 -1.12 -3.85
C TYR A 196 -20.37 -0.35 -4.87
N ARG A 197 -19.33 -0.98 -5.41
CA ARG A 197 -18.49 -0.40 -6.47
C ARG A 197 -19.29 -0.05 -7.73
N ARG A 198 -20.19 -0.94 -8.15
CA ARG A 198 -21.10 -0.68 -9.27
C ARG A 198 -21.98 0.54 -8.99
N ARG A 199 -22.58 0.62 -7.79
CA ARG A 199 -23.44 1.76 -7.40
C ARG A 199 -22.72 3.10 -7.44
N ILE A 200 -21.48 3.18 -6.98
CA ILE A 200 -20.71 4.44 -7.06
C ILE A 200 -20.29 4.78 -8.51
N ASN A 201 -20.12 3.80 -9.38
CA ASN A 201 -19.79 4.02 -10.79
C ASN A 201 -21.01 4.48 -11.61
N GLU A 202 -22.21 4.03 -11.24
CA GLU A 202 -23.50 4.44 -11.83
C GLU A 202 -23.91 5.87 -11.46
N LEU A 203 -23.21 6.54 -10.54
CA LEU A 203 -23.52 7.92 -10.17
C LEU A 203 -23.25 8.88 -11.34
N GLU A 204 -24.23 9.71 -11.67
CA GLU A 204 -24.10 10.77 -12.67
C GLU A 204 -23.16 11.89 -12.16
N LEU A 205 -21.86 11.74 -12.45
CA LEU A 205 -20.78 12.62 -11.99
C LEU A 205 -19.84 13.01 -13.12
N ASP A 206 -19.52 14.30 -13.19
CA ASP A 206 -18.42 14.78 -14.04
C ASP A 206 -17.05 14.45 -13.42
N MET A 207 -15.98 14.59 -14.21
CA MET A 207 -14.62 14.27 -13.74
C MET A 207 -14.20 15.10 -12.53
N LYS A 208 -14.62 16.36 -12.45
CA LYS A 208 -14.28 17.26 -11.34
C LYS A 208 -14.94 16.81 -10.04
N ALA A 209 -16.18 16.33 -10.10
CA ALA A 209 -16.88 15.75 -8.98
C ALA A 209 -16.20 14.45 -8.52
N LYS A 210 -15.79 13.59 -9.45
CA LYS A 210 -15.02 12.37 -9.13
C LYS A 210 -13.69 12.70 -8.44
N GLU A 211 -12.92 13.65 -8.97
CA GLU A 211 -11.66 14.12 -8.35
C GLU A 211 -11.87 14.66 -6.93
N LYS A 212 -12.92 15.46 -6.71
CA LYS A 212 -13.27 15.94 -5.36
C LYS A 212 -13.57 14.81 -4.38
N ILE A 213 -14.26 13.76 -4.81
CA ILE A 213 -14.56 12.60 -3.95
C ILE A 213 -13.26 11.86 -3.60
N VAL A 214 -12.35 11.70 -4.55
CA VAL A 214 -11.02 11.11 -4.30
C VAL A 214 -10.22 11.96 -3.30
N ASP A 215 -10.19 13.28 -3.48
CA ASP A 215 -9.51 14.20 -2.56
C ASP A 215 -10.11 14.14 -1.14
N GLU A 216 -11.44 14.09 -1.02
CA GLU A 216 -12.10 13.93 0.29
C GLU A 216 -11.80 12.56 0.91
N SER A 217 -11.68 11.52 0.08
CA SER A 217 -11.33 10.19 0.56
C SER A 217 -9.92 10.18 1.16
N ASN A 218 -8.97 10.92 0.56
CA ASN A 218 -7.64 11.12 1.12
C ASN A 218 -7.69 11.83 2.49
N TRP A 219 -8.52 12.87 2.65
CA TRP A 219 -8.77 13.49 3.96
C TRP A 219 -9.33 12.49 4.98
N SER A 220 -10.24 11.63 4.54
CA SER A 220 -10.77 10.53 5.35
C SER A 220 -9.64 9.64 5.90
N TYR A 221 -8.65 9.27 5.09
CA TYR A 221 -7.47 8.52 5.55
C TYR A 221 -6.61 9.32 6.52
N ASP A 222 -6.35 10.59 6.25
CA ASP A 222 -5.54 11.44 7.13
C ASP A 222 -6.17 11.57 8.52
N PHE A 223 -7.49 11.70 8.61
CA PHE A 223 -8.18 11.69 9.91
C PHE A 223 -8.05 10.35 10.65
N ASN A 224 -8.13 9.22 9.94
CA ASN A 224 -7.92 7.89 10.53
C ASN A 224 -6.48 7.71 11.04
N ILE A 225 -5.50 8.28 10.33
CA ILE A 225 -4.10 8.33 10.76
C ILE A 225 -3.96 9.16 12.04
N VAL A 226 -4.60 10.34 12.12
CA VAL A 226 -4.59 11.17 13.33
C VAL A 226 -5.20 10.44 14.53
N ILE A 227 -6.32 9.74 14.34
CA ILE A 227 -6.93 8.91 15.39
C ILE A 227 -5.95 7.82 15.85
N SER A 228 -5.32 7.12 14.91
CA SER A 228 -4.33 6.07 15.19
C SER A 228 -3.13 6.59 15.96
N ASN A 229 -2.54 7.70 15.52
CA ASN A 229 -1.39 8.35 16.18
C ASN A 229 -1.75 8.90 17.57
N THR A 230 -3.01 9.28 17.80
CA THR A 230 -3.48 9.69 19.13
C THR A 230 -3.46 8.51 20.12
N MET A 231 -3.74 7.29 19.64
CA MET A 231 -3.63 6.07 20.45
C MET A 231 -2.16 5.80 20.83
N GLU A 232 -1.23 6.09 19.92
CA GLU A 232 0.21 5.94 20.14
C GLU A 232 0.76 6.94 21.17
N THR A 233 0.36 8.21 21.07
CA THR A 233 0.82 9.27 21.97
C THR A 233 0.38 9.03 23.41
N LYS A 234 -0.84 8.50 23.61
CA LYS A 234 -1.34 8.10 24.93
C LYS A 234 -0.59 6.88 25.47
N ALA A 235 -0.29 5.89 24.61
CA ALA A 235 0.56 4.76 24.98
C ALA A 235 1.98 5.23 25.41
N ALA A 236 2.56 6.20 24.70
CA ALA A 236 3.87 6.79 25.04
C ALA A 236 3.84 7.57 26.36
N SER A 237 2.75 8.25 26.69
CA SER A 237 2.58 8.92 27.99
C SER A 237 2.50 7.93 29.15
N GLU A 238 1.86 6.77 28.94
CA GLU A 238 1.81 5.65 29.89
C GLU A 238 3.16 4.89 29.97
N LEU A 239 3.98 4.96 28.91
CA LEU A 239 5.33 4.38 28.80
C LEU A 239 6.46 5.32 29.24
N SER A 240 6.16 6.54 29.70
CA SER A 240 7.18 7.47 30.24
C SER A 240 7.83 7.01 31.56
N SER A 241 7.55 5.78 32.00
CA SER A 241 8.34 5.02 32.97
C SER A 241 9.45 4.15 32.37
N ASN A 242 9.67 4.10 31.04
CA ASN A 242 10.93 3.61 30.44
C ASN A 242 11.03 3.83 28.91
N GLY A 243 12.06 4.58 28.50
CA GLY A 243 12.86 4.32 27.28
C GLY A 243 12.28 4.66 25.91
N VAL A 244 12.84 5.69 25.28
CA VAL A 244 12.49 6.28 23.96
C VAL A 244 12.87 5.37 22.77
N ASN A 245 12.06 5.39 21.69
CA ASN A 245 12.61 5.40 20.31
C ASN A 245 11.66 6.02 19.27
N LYS A 246 12.21 6.73 18.28
CA LYS A 246 11.51 7.49 17.22
C LYS A 246 11.60 6.77 15.86
N GLY A 247 10.49 6.60 15.15
CA GLY A 247 10.43 6.00 13.80
C GLY A 247 9.99 7.00 12.71
N GLY A 248 10.71 7.03 11.58
CA GLY A 248 10.33 7.75 10.37
C GLY A 248 9.43 6.92 9.44
N PRO A 249 8.88 7.51 8.36
CA PRO A 249 7.94 6.84 7.47
C PRO A 249 8.65 5.73 6.69
N ARG A 250 8.04 4.54 6.73
CA ARG A 250 8.38 3.33 5.96
C ARG A 250 7.35 3.18 4.84
N ILE A 251 7.76 2.76 3.66
CA ILE A 251 6.90 2.18 2.63
C ILE A 251 7.03 0.67 2.81
N ILE A 252 5.93 -0.07 2.89
CA ILE A 252 5.94 -1.53 2.99
C ILE A 252 5.25 -2.07 1.72
N VAL A 253 5.80 -3.15 1.18
CA VAL A 253 5.29 -3.80 -0.02
C VAL A 253 4.05 -4.60 0.36
N ASP A 254 2.95 -4.41 -0.38
CA ASP A 254 1.67 -5.11 -0.17
C ASP A 254 1.82 -6.64 -0.03
N ASP A 255 1.44 -7.15 1.15
CA ASP A 255 1.12 -8.55 1.40
C ASP A 255 -0.37 -8.66 1.73
N ASP A 256 -1.05 -9.57 1.02
CA ASP A 256 -2.33 -10.21 1.39
C ASP A 256 -2.39 -11.62 0.74
N ASP A 257 -2.24 -12.59 1.63
CA ASP A 257 -2.68 -13.99 1.75
C ASP A 257 -3.08 -14.82 0.50
N GLU A 258 -2.09 -15.51 -0.08
CA GLU A 258 -2.13 -16.99 -0.17
C GLU A 258 -1.84 -17.57 1.24
N ASP A 259 -2.12 -18.85 1.51
CA ASP A 259 -1.77 -19.52 2.78
C ASP A 259 -0.23 -19.68 2.89
N LEU A 260 0.47 -18.56 3.09
CA LEU A 260 1.92 -18.47 3.09
C LEU A 260 2.48 -18.96 4.43
N SER A 261 3.41 -19.90 4.38
CA SER A 261 4.12 -20.39 5.55
C SER A 261 5.19 -19.38 5.97
N PRO A 262 5.44 -19.17 7.27
CA PRO A 262 6.58 -18.37 7.75
C PRO A 262 7.95 -18.86 7.26
N THR A 263 8.03 -20.07 6.71
CA THR A 263 9.23 -20.68 6.13
C THR A 263 9.30 -20.56 4.60
N ASP A 264 8.31 -19.92 3.98
CA ASP A 264 8.32 -19.65 2.54
C ASP A 264 9.41 -18.64 2.21
N LEU A 265 10.06 -18.82 1.05
CA LEU A 265 11.18 -17.97 0.68
C LEU A 265 10.75 -16.50 0.55
N SER A 266 9.53 -16.24 0.04
CA SER A 266 8.97 -14.89 -0.03
C SER A 266 8.87 -14.21 1.33
N GLU A 267 8.41 -14.93 2.36
CA GLU A 267 8.26 -14.43 3.72
C GLU A 267 9.62 -14.23 4.40
N MET A 268 10.54 -15.18 4.22
CA MET A 268 11.91 -15.05 4.70
C MET A 268 12.63 -13.84 4.09
N LEU A 269 12.42 -13.58 2.79
CA LEU A 269 12.96 -12.40 2.12
C LEU A 269 12.33 -11.11 2.62
N ALA A 270 11.00 -11.07 2.78
CA ALA A 270 10.29 -9.90 3.27
C ALA A 270 10.76 -9.51 4.68
N GLU A 271 10.83 -10.47 5.61
CA GLU A 271 11.28 -10.17 6.98
C GLU A 271 12.80 -9.96 7.06
N GLY A 272 13.59 -10.79 6.38
CA GLY A 272 15.06 -10.76 6.44
C GLY A 272 15.70 -9.55 5.77
N THR A 273 15.02 -8.89 4.83
CA THR A 273 15.54 -7.69 4.15
C THR A 273 14.96 -6.37 4.66
N LYS A 274 14.03 -6.45 5.62
CA LYS A 274 13.28 -5.31 6.15
C LYS A 274 14.13 -4.16 6.64
N GLU A 275 15.22 -4.44 7.37
CA GLU A 275 16.11 -3.39 7.86
C GLU A 275 16.86 -2.69 6.70
N SER A 276 17.30 -3.47 5.71
CA SER A 276 17.99 -2.94 4.52
C SER A 276 17.03 -2.13 3.65
N HIS A 277 15.78 -2.59 3.52
CA HIS A 277 14.69 -1.85 2.89
C HIS A 277 14.44 -0.52 3.59
N ASP A 278 14.26 -0.55 4.93
CA ASP A 278 14.07 0.66 5.75
C ASP A 278 15.21 1.67 5.56
N LYS A 279 16.46 1.20 5.53
CA LYS A 279 17.65 2.05 5.32
C LYS A 279 17.65 2.68 3.92
N ALA A 280 17.32 1.90 2.89
CA ALA A 280 17.26 2.38 1.53
C ALA A 280 16.21 3.49 1.37
N GLU A 281 15.02 3.31 1.95
CA GLU A 281 13.94 4.31 1.90
C GLU A 281 14.25 5.56 2.72
N ASN A 282 14.92 5.40 3.86
CA ASN A 282 15.24 6.51 4.74
C ASN A 282 16.47 7.31 4.31
N CYS A 283 17.16 6.89 3.25
CA CYS A 283 18.29 7.64 2.75
C CYS A 283 17.85 9.02 2.21
N GLN A 284 18.73 10.01 2.37
CA GLN A 284 18.41 11.39 2.03
C GLN A 284 18.07 11.55 0.54
N PHE A 285 18.72 10.78 -0.33
CA PHE A 285 18.44 10.76 -1.77
C PHE A 285 16.98 10.39 -2.07
N VAL A 286 16.48 9.27 -1.53
CA VAL A 286 15.10 8.83 -1.75
C VAL A 286 14.11 9.84 -1.18
N LYS A 287 14.38 10.38 0.01
CA LYS A 287 13.56 11.43 0.62
C LYS A 287 13.47 12.69 -0.23
N ASP A 288 14.58 13.13 -0.83
CA ASP A 288 14.59 14.28 -1.72
C ASP A 288 13.93 13.97 -3.06
N PHE A 289 14.12 12.76 -3.59
CA PHE A 289 13.41 12.28 -4.78
C PHE A 289 11.91 12.35 -4.56
N LEU A 290 11.38 11.72 -3.50
CA LEU A 290 9.94 11.68 -3.20
C LEU A 290 9.32 13.07 -2.98
N ARG A 291 10.11 14.04 -2.51
CA ARG A 291 9.69 15.45 -2.40
C ARG A 291 9.76 16.21 -3.73
N GLY A 292 10.06 15.54 -4.83
CA GLY A 292 10.22 16.13 -6.16
C GLY A 292 11.50 16.97 -6.31
N ARG A 293 12.48 16.84 -5.41
CA ARG A 293 13.75 17.59 -5.45
C ARG A 293 14.81 16.84 -6.26
N ILE A 294 14.43 16.27 -7.39
CA ILE A 294 15.31 15.53 -8.29
C ILE A 294 15.69 16.40 -9.48
N LYS A 295 16.98 16.46 -9.81
CA LYS A 295 17.49 17.17 -10.99
C LYS A 295 17.54 16.23 -12.20
N ARG A 296 17.29 16.76 -13.40
CA ARG A 296 17.33 15.98 -14.65
C ARG A 296 18.66 15.24 -14.84
N GLU A 297 19.79 15.93 -14.67
CA GLU A 297 21.12 15.31 -14.81
C GLU A 297 21.39 14.18 -13.80
N LEU A 298 20.83 14.29 -12.60
CA LEU A 298 20.94 13.22 -11.59
C LEU A 298 20.11 12.00 -12.00
N PHE A 299 18.89 12.25 -12.49
CA PHE A 299 18.02 11.21 -13.01
C PHE A 299 18.66 10.48 -14.19
N LYS A 300 19.22 11.22 -15.17
CA LYS A 300 19.96 10.67 -16.31
C LYS A 300 21.08 9.72 -15.90
N ARG A 301 21.93 10.13 -14.95
CA ARG A 301 23.02 9.30 -14.43
C ARG A 301 22.51 8.07 -13.69
N GLY A 302 21.40 8.22 -12.95
CA GLY A 302 20.70 7.10 -12.32
C GLY A 302 20.22 6.10 -13.36
N THR A 303 19.56 6.56 -14.43
CA THR A 303 19.11 5.72 -15.55
C THR A 303 20.29 4.98 -16.19
N ALA A 304 21.42 5.65 -16.43
CA ALA A 304 22.62 5.01 -16.97
C ALA A 304 23.18 3.93 -16.04
N ALA A 305 23.20 4.17 -14.73
CA ALA A 305 23.64 3.17 -13.77
C ALA A 305 22.70 1.96 -13.73
N LEU A 306 21.38 2.18 -13.81
CA LEU A 306 20.41 1.10 -13.91
C LEU A 306 20.61 0.30 -15.20
N TYR A 307 20.85 0.95 -16.34
CA TYR A 307 21.11 0.26 -17.60
C TYR A 307 22.21 -0.80 -17.47
N PHE A 308 23.35 -0.46 -16.86
CA PHE A 308 24.42 -1.45 -16.65
C PHE A 308 24.04 -2.57 -15.67
N VAL A 309 23.33 -2.25 -14.58
CA VAL A 309 22.89 -3.24 -13.58
C VAL A 309 21.90 -4.23 -14.19
N TYR A 310 20.89 -3.74 -14.90
CA TYR A 310 19.89 -4.60 -15.55
C TYR A 310 20.48 -5.35 -16.72
N SER A 311 21.39 -4.75 -17.50
CA SER A 311 22.09 -5.49 -18.57
C SER A 311 22.84 -6.70 -18.02
N ALA A 312 23.59 -6.53 -16.93
CA ALA A 312 24.29 -7.64 -16.30
C ALA A 312 23.34 -8.68 -15.69
N MET A 313 22.27 -8.23 -15.03
CA MET A 313 21.29 -9.12 -14.42
C MET A 313 20.54 -9.95 -15.46
N GLU A 314 20.06 -9.31 -16.52
CA GLU A 314 19.31 -9.96 -17.60
C GLU A 314 20.22 -10.88 -18.40
N GLU A 315 21.47 -10.49 -18.66
CA GLU A 315 22.46 -11.36 -19.31
C GLU A 315 22.70 -12.65 -18.50
N GLU A 316 22.88 -12.55 -17.18
CA GLU A 316 23.12 -13.72 -16.34
C GLU A 316 21.83 -14.55 -16.11
N MET A 317 20.66 -13.92 -16.09
CA MET A 317 19.37 -14.63 -16.08
C MET A 317 19.16 -15.41 -17.38
N ASP A 318 19.47 -14.83 -18.54
CA ASP A 318 19.37 -15.48 -19.85
C ASP A 318 20.32 -16.68 -19.95
N LYS A 319 21.56 -16.54 -19.50
CA LYS A 319 22.54 -17.65 -19.46
C LYS A 319 22.08 -18.81 -18.58
N ASN A 320 21.32 -18.51 -17.52
CA ASN A 320 20.86 -19.48 -16.53
C ASN A 320 19.35 -19.80 -16.67
N GLN A 321 18.71 -19.46 -17.79
CA GLN A 321 17.26 -19.59 -17.95
C GLN A 321 16.74 -21.04 -17.79
N GLU A 322 17.57 -22.04 -18.11
CA GLU A 322 17.23 -23.46 -17.96
C GLU A 322 17.61 -24.03 -16.58
N HIS A 323 18.27 -23.24 -15.73
CA HIS A 323 18.68 -23.69 -14.40
C HIS A 323 17.43 -23.93 -13.52
N PRO A 324 17.33 -25.06 -12.79
CA PRO A 324 16.11 -25.44 -12.06
C PRO A 324 15.58 -24.38 -11.08
N HIS A 325 16.46 -23.58 -10.47
CA HIS A 325 16.08 -22.53 -9.54
C HIS A 325 15.78 -21.17 -10.19
N ILE A 326 16.07 -21.00 -11.49
CA ILE A 326 15.87 -19.76 -12.23
C ILE A 326 14.70 -19.87 -13.20
N ALA A 327 14.56 -21.01 -13.87
CA ALA A 327 13.46 -21.27 -14.81
C ALA A 327 12.06 -20.91 -14.25
N PRO A 328 11.72 -21.20 -12.97
CA PRO A 328 10.40 -20.87 -12.41
C PRO A 328 10.13 -19.36 -12.28
N ILE A 329 11.18 -18.55 -12.19
CA ILE A 329 11.10 -17.09 -12.00
C ILE A 329 11.59 -16.29 -13.22
N TYR A 330 11.86 -16.98 -14.33
CA TYR A 330 12.36 -16.36 -15.56
C TYR A 330 11.19 -15.83 -16.41
N PHE A 331 10.95 -14.52 -16.31
CA PHE A 331 9.86 -13.82 -17.00
C PHE A 331 10.41 -12.69 -17.89
N PRO A 332 11.11 -13.00 -18.99
CA PRO A 332 11.83 -12.00 -19.77
C PRO A 332 10.90 -10.98 -20.43
N THR A 333 9.77 -11.42 -20.97
CA THR A 333 8.78 -10.56 -21.64
C THR A 333 8.17 -9.54 -20.67
N GLU A 334 7.91 -9.97 -19.45
CA GLU A 334 7.23 -9.18 -18.43
C GLU A 334 8.21 -8.27 -17.69
N LEU A 335 9.41 -8.76 -17.38
CA LEU A 335 10.32 -8.10 -16.44
C LEU A 335 11.55 -7.44 -17.05
N HIS A 336 12.08 -7.87 -18.20
CA HIS A 336 13.33 -7.29 -18.71
C HIS A 336 13.20 -5.80 -18.99
N ARG A 337 14.18 -5.03 -18.50
CA ARG A 337 14.22 -3.56 -18.50
C ARG A 337 15.33 -3.00 -19.37
N ARG A 338 16.33 -3.77 -19.82
CA ARG A 338 17.46 -3.26 -20.62
C ARG A 338 16.99 -2.43 -21.82
N GLU A 339 16.08 -2.95 -22.62
CA GLU A 339 15.57 -2.26 -23.82
C GLU A 339 14.77 -0.99 -23.47
N ALA A 340 14.01 -1.03 -22.37
CA ALA A 340 13.29 0.14 -21.88
C ALA A 340 14.26 1.23 -21.38
N LEU A 341 15.33 0.83 -20.70
CA LEU A 341 16.40 1.73 -20.25
C LEU A 341 17.17 2.32 -21.42
N ALA A 342 17.42 1.55 -22.49
CA ALA A 342 18.05 2.06 -23.72
C ALA A 342 17.21 3.17 -24.36
N ARG A 343 15.88 2.99 -24.48
CA ARG A 343 14.96 4.04 -24.97
C ARG A 343 14.97 5.28 -24.09
N ASP A 344 15.02 5.11 -22.76
CA ASP A 344 15.11 6.24 -21.84
C ASP A 344 16.45 6.98 -21.98
N LEU A 345 17.55 6.25 -22.19
CA LEU A 345 18.86 6.85 -22.39
C LEU A 345 18.95 7.59 -23.72
N GLU A 346 18.40 7.05 -24.79
CA GLU A 346 18.27 7.74 -26.08
C GLU A 346 17.47 9.05 -25.92
N PHE A 347 16.35 9.02 -25.20
CA PHE A 347 15.59 10.24 -24.89
C PHE A 347 16.42 11.30 -24.13
N PHE A 348 17.32 10.87 -23.24
CA PHE A 348 18.08 11.76 -22.37
C PHE A 348 19.41 12.26 -22.93
N TYR A 349 20.07 11.46 -23.77
CA TYR A 349 21.42 11.69 -24.30
C TYR A 349 21.44 11.81 -25.83
N GLY A 350 20.35 11.47 -26.52
CA GLY A 350 20.26 11.43 -27.99
C GLY A 350 20.66 10.07 -28.57
N GLU A 351 20.66 9.96 -29.90
CA GLU A 351 20.99 8.72 -30.64
C GLU A 351 22.37 8.15 -30.26
N ASP A 352 23.34 9.01 -29.93
CA ASP A 352 24.70 8.63 -29.53
C ASP A 352 24.84 8.38 -28.01
N TRP A 353 23.78 7.91 -27.34
CA TRP A 353 23.78 7.74 -25.88
C TRP A 353 24.79 6.70 -25.39
N GLU A 354 25.03 5.64 -26.17
CA GLU A 354 25.95 4.56 -25.81
C GLU A 354 27.38 5.07 -25.58
N ASN A 355 27.85 6.00 -26.42
CA ASN A 355 29.17 6.60 -26.30
C ASN A 355 29.27 7.66 -25.20
N GLN A 356 28.14 8.10 -24.64
CA GLN A 356 28.07 9.15 -23.61
C GLN A 356 27.97 8.60 -22.19
N ILE A 357 27.60 7.33 -22.03
CA ILE A 357 27.54 6.68 -20.72
C ILE A 357 28.74 5.78 -20.49
N SER A 358 29.13 5.60 -19.23
CA SER A 358 30.16 4.64 -18.86
C SER A 358 29.84 4.03 -17.49
N LEU A 359 30.31 2.80 -17.29
CA LEU A 359 30.13 2.09 -16.03
C LEU A 359 30.90 2.83 -14.92
N SER A 360 30.14 3.43 -14.01
CA SER A 360 30.74 4.21 -12.92
C SER A 360 31.43 3.34 -11.88
N ALA A 361 32.43 3.88 -11.18
CA ALA A 361 33.08 3.19 -10.07
C ALA A 361 32.11 2.81 -8.93
N GLY A 362 31.00 3.54 -8.77
CA GLY A 362 29.96 3.22 -7.78
C GLY A 362 28.99 2.13 -8.23
N THR A 363 28.87 1.91 -9.54
CA THR A 363 27.98 0.89 -10.15
C THR A 363 28.72 -0.42 -10.41
N LYS A 364 30.01 -0.34 -10.75
CA LYS A 364 30.85 -1.49 -11.09
C LYS A 364 30.80 -2.63 -10.05
N PRO A 365 30.87 -2.39 -8.72
CA PRO A 365 30.82 -3.47 -7.74
C PRO A 365 29.54 -4.28 -7.81
N TYR A 366 28.42 -3.66 -8.18
CA TYR A 366 27.15 -4.36 -8.31
C TYR A 366 27.15 -5.24 -9.56
N VAL A 367 27.55 -4.67 -10.70
CA VAL A 367 27.68 -5.39 -11.97
C VAL A 367 28.62 -6.58 -11.84
N ASP A 368 29.79 -6.38 -11.22
CA ASP A 368 30.77 -7.44 -10.97
C ASP A 368 30.17 -8.56 -10.10
N ARG A 369 29.40 -8.22 -9.06
CA ARG A 369 28.78 -9.23 -8.18
C ARG A 369 27.72 -10.03 -8.92
N ILE A 370 26.91 -9.40 -9.76
CA ILE A 370 25.87 -10.07 -10.56
C ILE A 370 26.51 -11.10 -11.50
N HIS A 371 27.56 -10.71 -12.23
CA HIS A 371 28.31 -11.66 -13.07
C HIS A 371 28.98 -12.76 -12.25
N GLU A 372 29.53 -12.43 -11.08
CA GLU A 372 30.13 -13.43 -10.20
C GLU A 372 29.11 -14.50 -9.77
N VAL A 373 27.92 -14.09 -9.29
CA VAL A 373 26.91 -15.06 -8.86
C VAL A 373 26.31 -15.81 -10.03
N GLY A 374 26.04 -15.15 -11.16
CA GLY A 374 25.52 -15.81 -12.35
C GLY A 374 26.44 -16.91 -12.91
N GLN A 375 27.75 -16.79 -12.69
CA GLN A 375 28.73 -17.77 -13.15
C GLN A 375 29.05 -18.85 -12.11
N LYS A 376 29.06 -18.50 -10.82
CA LYS A 376 29.55 -19.40 -9.75
C LYS A 376 28.45 -20.02 -8.90
N ASP A 377 27.37 -19.29 -8.68
CA ASP A 377 26.25 -19.72 -7.83
C ASP A 377 24.93 -19.11 -8.34
N PRO A 378 24.38 -19.65 -9.45
CA PRO A 378 23.21 -19.07 -10.11
C PRO A 378 21.98 -18.95 -9.21
N LEU A 379 21.87 -19.78 -8.16
CA LEU A 379 20.78 -19.67 -7.17
C LEU A 379 20.66 -18.25 -6.60
N LEU A 380 21.78 -17.57 -6.39
CA LEU A 380 21.80 -16.23 -5.82
C LEU A 380 21.29 -15.15 -6.79
N LEU A 381 21.08 -15.45 -8.08
CA LEU A 381 20.37 -14.55 -8.99
C LEU A 381 18.89 -14.34 -8.58
N VAL A 382 18.29 -15.29 -7.86
CA VAL A 382 16.96 -15.13 -7.25
C VAL A 382 16.93 -13.89 -6.34
N ALA A 383 18.00 -13.67 -5.57
CA ALA A 383 18.10 -12.54 -4.65
C ALA A 383 18.10 -11.19 -5.39
N HIS A 384 18.88 -11.08 -6.46
CA HIS A 384 19.01 -9.84 -7.25
C HIS A 384 17.75 -9.53 -8.05
N SER A 385 17.20 -10.53 -8.74
CA SER A 385 15.95 -10.39 -9.50
C SER A 385 14.79 -10.00 -8.60
N TYR A 386 14.63 -10.65 -7.44
CA TYR A 386 13.62 -10.30 -6.44
C TYR A 386 13.79 -8.85 -5.97
N THR A 387 14.97 -8.47 -5.47
CA THR A 387 15.20 -7.14 -4.91
C THR A 387 14.96 -6.03 -5.94
N ARG A 388 15.32 -6.23 -7.20
CA ARG A 388 15.12 -5.24 -8.27
C ARG A 388 13.68 -5.21 -8.76
N TYR A 389 13.20 -6.30 -9.35
CA TYR A 389 11.90 -6.32 -10.04
C TYR A 389 10.72 -6.08 -9.09
N MET A 390 10.74 -6.65 -7.88
CA MET A 390 9.65 -6.42 -6.92
C MET A 390 9.65 -4.97 -6.40
N GLY A 391 10.83 -4.36 -6.28
CA GLY A 391 10.99 -2.95 -5.97
C GLY A 391 10.42 -2.05 -7.07
N ASP A 392 10.66 -2.37 -8.34
CA ASP A 392 10.19 -1.59 -9.49
C ASP A 392 8.67 -1.65 -9.67
N LEU A 393 8.08 -2.82 -9.43
CA LEU A 393 6.62 -3.04 -9.45
C LEU A 393 5.90 -2.45 -8.24
N SER A 394 6.66 -2.03 -7.21
CA SER A 394 6.12 -1.44 -5.98
C SER A 394 6.52 0.03 -5.88
N GLY A 395 7.61 0.35 -5.16
CA GLY A 395 8.08 1.73 -4.97
C GLY A 395 8.45 2.44 -6.28
N GLY A 396 8.90 1.69 -7.29
CA GLY A 396 9.22 2.23 -8.62
C GLY A 396 8.05 2.96 -9.27
N GLN A 397 6.81 2.51 -9.05
CA GLN A 397 5.61 3.15 -9.61
C GLN A 397 5.34 4.52 -8.99
N ILE A 398 5.69 4.70 -7.72
CA ILE A 398 5.64 6.01 -7.05
C ILE A 398 6.75 6.90 -7.62
N LEU A 399 7.97 6.37 -7.76
CA LEU A 399 9.10 7.12 -8.32
C LEU A 399 8.82 7.60 -9.75
N LYS A 400 8.15 6.79 -10.58
CA LYS A 400 7.69 7.17 -11.93
C LYS A 400 6.86 8.46 -11.90
N LYS A 401 5.79 8.49 -11.08
CA LYS A 401 4.88 9.65 -10.96
C LYS A 401 5.62 10.89 -10.46
N VAL A 402 6.54 10.71 -9.51
CA VAL A 402 7.33 11.80 -8.95
C VAL A 402 8.33 12.35 -9.99
N ALA A 403 9.04 11.48 -10.70
CA ALA A 403 9.97 11.86 -11.75
C ALA A 403 9.27 12.60 -12.89
N GLN A 404 8.12 12.09 -13.35
CA GLN A 404 7.33 12.73 -14.42
C GLN A 404 6.99 14.17 -14.08
N ARG A 405 6.44 14.39 -12.88
CA ARG A 405 6.06 15.71 -12.38
C ARG A 405 7.27 16.61 -12.14
N ALA A 406 8.29 16.13 -11.43
CA ALA A 406 9.45 16.93 -11.03
C ALA A 406 10.32 17.36 -12.22
N LEU A 407 10.47 16.47 -13.21
CA LEU A 407 11.29 16.70 -14.40
C LEU A 407 10.50 17.20 -15.60
N LYS A 408 9.18 17.36 -15.46
CA LYS A 408 8.25 17.78 -16.53
C LYS A 408 8.38 16.89 -17.77
N LEU A 409 8.44 15.57 -17.56
CA LEU A 409 8.54 14.60 -18.64
C LEU A 409 7.20 14.46 -19.37
N PRO A 410 7.22 14.12 -20.67
CA PRO A 410 6.01 13.94 -21.46
C PRO A 410 5.01 12.93 -20.86
N SER A 411 3.71 13.15 -21.10
CA SER A 411 2.65 12.20 -20.72
C SER A 411 2.65 10.94 -21.59
N THR A 412 3.32 10.97 -22.74
CA THR A 412 3.56 9.84 -23.64
C THR A 412 4.43 8.75 -23.03
N GLY A 413 5.15 9.05 -21.94
CA GLY A 413 5.97 8.09 -21.20
C GLY A 413 7.46 8.06 -21.59
N GLU A 414 7.86 8.86 -22.57
CA GLU A 414 9.26 9.01 -22.98
C GLU A 414 10.14 9.47 -21.80
N GLY A 415 11.30 8.83 -21.62
CA GLY A 415 12.19 9.05 -20.47
C GLY A 415 11.73 8.34 -19.18
N LEU A 416 10.66 7.55 -19.24
CA LEU A 416 10.13 6.73 -18.14
C LEU A 416 9.72 5.31 -18.60
N ASN A 417 10.23 4.83 -19.73
CA ASN A 417 9.97 3.48 -20.25
C ASN A 417 10.36 2.40 -19.23
N PHE A 418 11.46 2.60 -18.48
CA PHE A 418 11.91 1.68 -17.42
C PHE A 418 10.78 1.28 -16.45
N TYR A 419 9.92 2.24 -16.10
CA TYR A 419 8.84 2.04 -15.15
C TYR A 419 7.54 1.51 -15.78
N GLN A 420 7.54 1.19 -17.08
CA GLN A 420 6.38 0.72 -17.82
C GLN A 420 6.51 -0.77 -18.13
N PHE A 421 5.60 -1.57 -17.58
CA PHE A 421 5.60 -3.02 -17.73
C PHE A 421 4.47 -3.44 -18.67
N GLU A 422 4.70 -3.33 -19.98
CA GLU A 422 3.67 -3.59 -21.00
C GLU A 422 3.11 -5.02 -20.94
N GLY A 423 3.94 -6.00 -20.57
CA GLY A 423 3.53 -7.40 -20.37
C GLY A 423 2.82 -7.69 -19.05
N ILE A 424 2.62 -6.68 -18.18
CA ILE A 424 2.01 -6.87 -16.86
C ILE A 424 0.75 -6.02 -16.73
N HIS A 425 -0.42 -6.66 -16.83
CA HIS A 425 -1.71 -6.00 -16.69
C HIS A 425 -2.07 -5.67 -15.22
N SER A 426 -1.61 -6.50 -14.27
CA SER A 426 -1.83 -6.28 -12.84
C SER A 426 -0.51 -6.45 -12.09
N HIS A 427 0.08 -5.35 -11.64
CA HIS A 427 1.30 -5.40 -10.82
C HIS A 427 1.07 -6.23 -9.54
N LYS A 428 -0.11 -6.13 -8.92
CA LYS A 428 -0.46 -6.94 -7.75
C LYS A 428 -0.49 -8.44 -8.09
N GLY A 429 -1.22 -8.82 -9.13
CA GLY A 429 -1.34 -10.21 -9.55
C GLY A 429 0.00 -10.81 -9.97
N PHE A 430 0.84 -10.04 -10.68
CA PHE A 430 2.16 -10.49 -11.08
C PHE A 430 3.12 -10.66 -9.88
N LYS A 431 3.09 -9.74 -8.90
CA LYS A 431 3.86 -9.92 -7.65
C LYS A 431 3.45 -11.17 -6.88
N GLN A 432 2.15 -11.48 -6.84
CA GLN A 432 1.64 -12.72 -6.23
C GLN A 432 2.14 -13.95 -6.98
N LEU A 433 2.01 -13.96 -8.32
CA LEU A 433 2.57 -15.02 -9.17
C LEU A 433 4.06 -15.22 -8.92
N TYR A 434 4.85 -14.14 -8.93
CA TYR A 434 6.29 -14.21 -8.72
C TYR A 434 6.65 -14.79 -7.35
N ARG A 435 5.96 -14.38 -6.28
CA ARG A 435 6.12 -14.94 -4.93
C ARG A 435 5.79 -16.43 -4.89
N SER A 436 4.66 -16.82 -5.48
CA SER A 436 4.24 -18.22 -5.58
C SER A 436 5.32 -19.07 -6.27
N ARG A 437 5.87 -18.60 -7.40
CA ARG A 437 6.99 -19.27 -8.10
C ARG A 437 8.27 -19.38 -7.28
N MET A 438 8.61 -18.36 -6.50
CA MET A 438 9.76 -18.45 -5.58
C MET A 438 9.52 -19.47 -4.46
N ASN A 439 8.28 -19.60 -3.98
CA ASN A 439 7.93 -20.53 -2.91
C ASN A 439 7.86 -21.98 -3.39
N GLU A 440 7.63 -22.20 -4.68
CA GLU A 440 7.71 -23.50 -5.35
C GLU A 440 9.16 -24.02 -5.52
N LEU A 441 10.18 -23.19 -5.25
CA LEU A 441 11.58 -23.62 -5.36
C LEU A 441 11.93 -24.66 -4.27
N GLU A 442 12.41 -25.81 -4.70
CA GLU A 442 12.87 -26.89 -3.80
C GLU A 442 14.20 -26.53 -3.13
N LEU A 443 14.12 -25.77 -2.04
CA LEU A 443 15.28 -25.25 -1.30
C LEU A 443 15.28 -25.70 0.16
N ASP A 444 16.45 -26.11 0.65
CA ASP A 444 16.67 -26.29 2.08
C ASP A 444 16.81 -24.94 2.80
N THR A 445 16.80 -24.97 4.13
CA THR A 445 16.88 -23.76 4.95
C THR A 445 18.18 -22.98 4.71
N GLU A 446 19.30 -23.67 4.50
CA GLU A 446 20.61 -23.02 4.28
C GLU A 446 20.63 -22.25 2.95
N ALA A 447 20.06 -22.83 1.89
CA ALA A 447 19.88 -22.18 0.61
C ALA A 447 18.98 -20.94 0.71
N LYS A 448 17.87 -21.03 1.45
CA LYS A 448 16.99 -19.88 1.68
C LYS A 448 17.70 -18.76 2.44
N GLU A 449 18.46 -19.09 3.48
CA GLU A 449 19.26 -18.11 4.24
C GLU A 449 20.32 -17.43 3.36
N LYS A 450 21.01 -18.18 2.49
CA LYS A 450 21.97 -17.61 1.51
C LYS A 450 21.32 -16.60 0.57
N ILE A 451 20.09 -16.87 0.11
CA ILE A 451 19.34 -15.94 -0.75
C ILE A 451 18.99 -14.66 0.04
N VAL A 452 18.55 -14.79 1.29
CA VAL A 452 18.24 -13.64 2.16
C VAL A 452 19.49 -12.77 2.41
N ASP A 453 20.64 -13.39 2.69
CA ASP A 453 21.91 -12.70 2.87
C ASP A 453 22.34 -11.97 1.59
N GLU A 454 22.22 -12.63 0.44
CA GLU A 454 22.55 -11.99 -0.84
C GLU A 454 21.57 -10.85 -1.19
N SER A 455 20.28 -10.97 -0.85
CA SER A 455 19.33 -9.88 -1.03
C SER A 455 19.69 -8.67 -0.18
N ASN A 456 20.16 -8.87 1.06
CA ASN A 456 20.70 -7.78 1.88
C ASN A 456 21.93 -7.11 1.23
N ARG A 457 22.80 -7.90 0.58
CA ARG A 457 23.92 -7.35 -0.22
C ARG A 457 23.42 -6.58 -1.43
N ALA A 458 22.42 -7.09 -2.14
CA ALA A 458 21.76 -6.41 -3.26
C ALA A 458 21.19 -5.04 -2.85
N PHE A 459 20.55 -4.93 -1.68
CA PHE A 459 20.14 -3.65 -1.10
C PHE A 459 21.34 -2.72 -0.84
N GLY A 460 22.44 -3.25 -0.28
CA GLY A 460 23.68 -2.49 -0.10
C GLY A 460 24.23 -1.92 -1.41
N PHE A 461 24.26 -2.73 -2.46
CA PHE A 461 24.66 -2.27 -3.80
C PHE A 461 23.72 -1.21 -4.38
N ASN A 462 22.40 -1.40 -4.23
CA ASN A 462 21.41 -0.40 -4.65
C ASN A 462 21.65 0.97 -3.98
N MET A 463 21.96 0.97 -2.67
CA MET A 463 22.29 2.20 -1.95
C MET A 463 23.58 2.83 -2.46
N MET A 464 24.62 2.03 -2.77
CA MET A 464 25.87 2.55 -3.35
C MET A 464 25.64 3.18 -4.73
N VAL A 465 24.85 2.54 -5.60
CA VAL A 465 24.48 3.08 -6.92
C VAL A 465 23.76 4.42 -6.77
N ALA A 466 22.77 4.49 -5.88
CA ALA A 466 21.99 5.70 -5.62
C ALA A 466 22.87 6.84 -5.08
N LEU A 467 23.74 6.54 -4.11
CA LEU A 467 24.67 7.50 -3.52
C LEU A 467 25.72 7.98 -4.54
N ALA A 468 26.26 7.09 -5.37
CA ALA A 468 27.27 7.45 -6.37
C ALA A 468 26.72 8.44 -7.41
N ALA A 469 25.50 8.20 -7.89
CA ALA A 469 24.80 9.15 -8.77
C ALA A 469 24.64 10.51 -8.09
N TRP A 470 24.30 10.53 -6.80
CA TRP A 470 24.06 11.73 -6.01
C TRP A 470 25.35 12.54 -5.72
N VAL A 471 26.39 11.86 -5.25
CA VAL A 471 27.69 12.48 -4.87
C VAL A 471 28.40 13.04 -6.09
N ALA A 472 28.34 12.37 -7.24
CA ALA A 472 28.96 12.84 -8.47
C ALA A 472 28.44 14.22 -8.94
N LEU A 473 27.23 14.62 -8.48
CA LEU A 473 26.65 15.92 -8.77
C LEU A 473 27.02 17.00 -7.75
N LEU A 474 27.26 16.62 -6.48
CA LEU A 474 27.78 17.52 -5.44
C LEU A 474 29.27 17.82 -5.64
N ALA A 475 30.07 16.85 -6.08
CA ALA A 475 31.49 17.03 -6.40
C ALA A 475 31.71 17.92 -7.64
N GLY A 476 30.74 17.96 -8.57
CA GLY A 476 30.74 18.94 -9.66
C GLY A 476 30.56 20.39 -9.21
N PHE A 477 30.04 20.62 -8.00
CA PHE A 477 29.87 21.95 -7.41
C PHE A 477 31.12 22.44 -6.65
N THR A 478 31.93 21.53 -6.10
CA THR A 478 33.18 21.89 -5.40
C THR A 478 34.35 22.17 -6.35
N ALA A 479 34.31 21.63 -7.58
CA ALA A 479 35.32 21.91 -8.60
C ALA A 479 35.21 23.31 -9.24
N TRP A 480 34.10 24.03 -9.04
CA TRP A 480 33.90 25.40 -9.56
C TRP A 480 34.29 26.50 -8.56
N TYR A 481 34.62 26.14 -7.31
CA TYR A 481 35.11 27.06 -6.27
C TYR A 481 36.62 26.95 -6.04
N LEU A 482 37.31 26.08 -6.79
CA LEU A 482 38.76 25.82 -6.69
C LEU A 482 39.50 25.97 -8.04
N LEU A 483 38.85 26.58 -9.04
CA LEU A 483 39.45 27.20 -10.22
C LEU A 483 38.93 28.64 -10.29
#